data_AF-A0A353GHA2-F1
#
_entry.id   AF-A0A353GHA2-F1
#
_cell.length_a   1.000
_cell.length_b   1.000
_cell.length_c   1.000
_cell.angle_alpha   90.00
_cell.angle_beta   90.00
_cell.angle_gamma   90.00
#
_symmetry.space_group_name_H-M   'P 1'
#
loop_
_entity.id
_entity.type
_entity.pdbx_description
1 polymer ?
#
loop_
_entity_poly.entity_id
_entity_poly.type
_entity_poly.pdbx_seq_one_letter_code
_entity_poly.pdbx_strand_id
1 'polypeptide(L)'
;MYQMILKNRLQSLLKYKPLWILGLPVVLVLFFIVLIFPPMGEGSRLSAKKWMRNFSNISTPRQAQKTYPSVVVKTFENGEWVFGICKDSHSSMFGGTVVVKDSRGTVRAFFGHVCGGNFLRGAILSRENNIDDVYRRLNACHFQEYKTSH
;
A
#
# COMPACT_ATOMS: atom_id res chain seq x y z
N MET A 1 18.65 -59.41 25.43
CA MET A 1 19.50 -58.21 25.18
C MET A 1 18.82 -57.16 24.29
N TYR A 2 18.12 -57.56 23.22
CA TYR A 2 17.43 -56.65 22.28
C TYR A 2 16.32 -55.78 22.92
N GLN A 3 15.54 -56.35 23.84
CA GLN A 3 14.47 -55.65 24.59
C GLN A 3 14.99 -54.49 25.49
N MET A 4 16.25 -54.55 25.92
CA MET A 4 16.85 -53.52 26.80
C MET A 4 17.34 -52.31 25.99
N ILE A 5 17.85 -52.53 24.78
CA ILE A 5 18.33 -51.48 23.87
C ILE A 5 17.16 -50.65 23.34
N LEU A 6 16.01 -51.29 23.06
CA LEU A 6 14.81 -50.62 22.55
C LEU A 6 14.18 -49.69 23.59
N LYS A 7 14.10 -50.12 24.87
CA LYS A 7 13.56 -49.30 25.97
C LYS A 7 14.40 -48.04 26.23
N ASN A 8 15.73 -48.14 26.17
CA ASN A 8 16.60 -46.99 26.41
C ASN A 8 16.57 -45.94 25.30
N ARG A 9 16.38 -46.35 24.02
CA ARG A 9 16.20 -45.41 22.90
C ARG A 9 14.84 -44.72 22.91
N LEU A 10 13.78 -45.39 23.35
CA LEU A 10 12.45 -44.77 23.50
C LEU A 10 12.45 -43.73 24.63
N GLN A 11 13.12 -44.02 25.74
CA GLN A 11 13.24 -43.08 26.86
C GLN A 11 14.11 -41.85 26.54
N SER A 12 15.12 -41.97 25.67
CA SER A 12 15.92 -40.80 25.25
C SER A 12 15.15 -39.87 24.32
N LEU A 13 14.25 -40.41 23.49
CA LEU A 13 13.33 -39.62 22.65
C LEU A 13 12.24 -38.91 23.49
N LEU A 14 11.77 -39.53 24.57
CA LEU A 14 10.81 -38.93 25.52
C LEU A 14 11.44 -37.91 26.48
N LYS A 15 12.77 -37.92 26.64
CA LYS A 15 13.50 -37.00 27.53
C LYS A 15 13.58 -35.58 26.97
N TYR A 16 13.52 -35.44 25.65
CA TYR A 16 13.22 -34.18 25.00
C TYR A 16 11.71 -33.96 25.10
N LYS A 17 11.25 -33.40 26.23
CA LYS A 17 9.92 -32.76 26.28
C LYS A 17 9.80 -31.92 25.00
N PRO A 18 8.82 -32.13 24.11
CA PRO A 18 8.90 -31.53 22.80
C PRO A 18 8.80 -30.03 23.02
N LEU A 19 9.90 -29.29 22.83
CA LEU A 19 9.92 -27.84 22.81
C LEU A 19 8.84 -27.28 21.86
N TRP A 20 8.45 -28.09 20.88
CA TRP A 20 7.33 -27.91 19.98
C TRP A 20 5.96 -27.73 20.66
N ILE A 21 5.69 -28.32 21.84
CA ILE A 21 4.41 -28.15 22.56
C ILE A 21 4.23 -26.71 23.06
N LEU A 22 5.32 -26.01 23.39
CA LEU A 22 5.29 -24.59 23.73
C LEU A 22 5.50 -23.68 22.51
N GLY A 23 6.25 -24.15 21.49
CA GLY A 23 6.48 -23.39 20.27
C GLY A 23 5.26 -23.30 19.34
N LEU A 24 4.49 -24.38 19.20
CA LEU A 24 3.33 -24.45 18.31
C LEU A 24 2.22 -23.45 18.67
N PRO A 25 1.80 -23.29 19.95
CA PRO A 25 0.83 -22.27 20.33
C PRO A 25 1.32 -20.85 20.03
N VAL A 26 2.61 -20.57 20.25
CA VAL A 26 3.20 -19.24 19.97
C VAL A 26 3.19 -18.97 18.47
N VAL A 27 3.58 -19.94 17.64
CA VAL A 27 3.53 -19.80 16.17
C VAL A 27 2.10 -19.62 15.67
N LEU A 28 1.14 -20.35 16.23
CA LEU A 28 -0.28 -20.21 15.89
C LEU A 28 -0.82 -18.84 16.29
N VAL A 29 -0.52 -18.36 17.51
CA VAL A 29 -0.92 -17.02 17.96
C VAL A 29 -0.32 -15.94 17.05
N LEU A 30 0.97 -16.02 16.71
CA LEU A 30 1.61 -15.08 15.79
C LEU A 30 0.98 -15.14 14.39
N PHE A 31 0.67 -16.34 13.88
CA PHE A 31 -0.01 -16.52 12.61
C PHE A 31 -1.42 -15.88 12.61
N PHE A 32 -2.20 -16.08 13.67
CA PHE A 32 -3.52 -15.44 13.82
C PHE A 32 -3.41 -13.92 13.96
N ILE A 33 -2.42 -13.39 14.68
CA ILE A 33 -2.18 -11.95 14.79
C ILE A 33 -1.92 -11.35 13.40
N VAL A 34 -1.09 -11.99 12.57
CA VAL A 34 -0.79 -11.51 11.20
C VAL A 34 -2.03 -11.58 10.29
N LEU A 35 -2.92 -12.57 10.48
CA LEU A 35 -4.18 -12.66 9.74
C LEU A 35 -5.20 -11.60 10.16
N ILE A 36 -5.27 -11.26 11.44
CA ILE A 36 -6.22 -10.26 11.98
C ILE A 36 -5.71 -8.84 11.72
N PHE A 37 -4.39 -8.63 11.77
CA PHE A 37 -3.72 -7.36 11.51
C PHE A 37 -2.76 -7.50 10.33
N PRO A 38 -3.28 -7.57 9.09
CA PRO A 38 -2.41 -7.64 7.93
C PRO A 38 -1.50 -6.40 7.91
N PRO A 39 -0.20 -6.56 7.58
CA PRO A 39 0.72 -5.44 7.50
C PRO A 39 0.20 -4.41 6.50
N MET A 40 0.04 -3.16 6.96
CA MET A 40 -0.45 -2.07 6.12
C MET A 40 0.60 -1.66 5.10
N GLY A 41 0.18 -1.35 3.88
CA GLY A 41 1.09 -0.90 2.84
C GLY A 41 1.65 0.50 3.09
N GLU A 42 2.99 0.61 3.00
CA GLU A 42 3.75 1.86 3.20
C GLU A 42 4.08 2.60 1.90
N GLY A 43 3.74 2.04 0.75
CA GLY A 43 4.05 2.56 -0.57
C GLY A 43 4.88 1.59 -1.40
N SER A 44 4.86 1.79 -2.72
CA SER A 44 5.58 0.97 -3.70
C SER A 44 6.34 1.88 -4.66
N ARG A 45 7.67 1.88 -4.56
CA ARG A 45 8.55 2.60 -5.49
C ARG A 45 8.37 2.13 -6.93
N LEU A 46 8.10 0.84 -7.13
CA LEU A 46 7.83 0.28 -8.45
C LEU A 46 6.53 0.84 -9.04
N SER A 47 5.45 0.87 -8.24
CA SER A 47 4.17 1.44 -8.66
C SER A 47 4.29 2.94 -8.93
N ALA A 48 4.96 3.67 -8.04
CA ALA A 48 5.21 5.10 -8.20
C ALA A 48 5.96 5.39 -9.51
N LYS A 49 7.12 4.75 -9.75
CA LYS A 49 7.89 4.93 -10.99
C LYS A 49 7.07 4.59 -12.24
N LYS A 50 6.35 3.46 -12.22
CA LYS A 50 5.51 3.02 -13.34
C LYS A 50 4.42 4.04 -13.65
N TRP A 51 3.65 4.45 -12.64
CA TRP A 51 2.54 5.38 -12.83
C TRP A 51 3.01 6.79 -13.17
N MET A 52 4.07 7.29 -12.53
CA MET A 52 4.67 8.58 -12.88
C MET A 52 5.06 8.61 -14.36
N ARG A 53 5.83 7.62 -14.82
CA ARG A 53 6.23 7.52 -16.24
C ARG A 53 5.03 7.48 -17.17
N ASN A 54 4.00 6.72 -16.83
CA ASN A 54 2.83 6.59 -17.67
C ASN A 54 1.99 7.87 -17.69
N PHE A 55 1.88 8.57 -16.56
CA PHE A 55 1.15 9.82 -16.44
C PHE A 55 1.87 10.97 -17.16
N SER A 56 3.20 10.98 -17.19
CA SER A 56 3.96 11.97 -17.96
C SER A 56 3.49 12.08 -19.41
N ASN A 57 3.10 10.96 -20.03
CA ASN A 57 2.66 10.89 -21.43
C ASN A 57 1.15 11.16 -21.65
N ILE A 58 0.39 11.43 -20.59
CA ILE A 58 -1.06 11.67 -20.67
C ILE A 58 -1.34 13.17 -20.60
N SER A 59 -1.93 13.74 -21.64
CA SER A 59 -2.10 15.19 -21.74
C SER A 59 -3.46 15.67 -21.24
N THR A 60 -4.45 14.79 -21.12
CA THR A 60 -5.83 15.17 -20.74
C THR A 60 -6.45 14.19 -19.74
N PRO A 61 -7.38 14.64 -18.89
CA PRO A 61 -8.10 13.73 -17.99
C PRO A 61 -8.91 12.66 -18.72
N ARG A 62 -9.47 12.99 -19.90
CA ARG A 62 -10.21 12.03 -20.73
C ARG A 62 -9.32 10.88 -21.20
N GLN A 63 -8.08 11.19 -21.62
CA GLN A 63 -7.10 10.18 -21.96
C GLN A 63 -6.74 9.34 -20.72
N ALA A 64 -6.57 9.97 -19.55
CA ALA A 64 -6.31 9.26 -18.29
C ALA A 64 -7.41 8.23 -17.98
N GLN A 65 -8.68 8.62 -18.05
CA GLN A 65 -9.82 7.73 -17.79
C GLN A 65 -9.92 6.59 -18.78
N LYS A 66 -9.55 6.81 -20.04
CA LYS A 66 -9.50 5.76 -21.06
C LYS A 66 -8.37 4.75 -20.78
N THR A 67 -7.21 5.23 -20.33
CA THR A 67 -6.05 4.36 -20.05
C THR A 67 -6.16 3.66 -18.69
N TYR A 68 -6.76 4.32 -17.70
CA TYR A 68 -6.88 3.85 -16.32
C TYR A 68 -8.33 4.02 -15.85
N PRO A 69 -9.17 2.97 -15.96
CA PRO A 69 -10.56 3.04 -15.53
C PRO A 69 -10.75 3.40 -14.06
N SER A 70 -9.75 3.11 -13.21
CA SER A 70 -9.74 3.43 -11.78
C SER A 70 -9.20 4.82 -11.45
N VAL A 71 -8.80 5.62 -12.44
CA VAL A 71 -8.30 6.97 -12.19
C VAL A 71 -9.42 7.86 -11.68
N VAL A 72 -9.10 8.67 -10.67
CA VAL A 72 -9.99 9.70 -10.18
C VAL A 72 -9.60 11.01 -10.85
N VAL A 73 -10.59 11.72 -11.38
CA VAL A 73 -10.41 13.02 -12.02
C VAL A 73 -11.20 14.07 -11.25
N LYS A 74 -10.60 15.26 -11.10
CA LYS A 74 -11.30 16.48 -10.73
C LYS A 74 -10.94 17.60 -11.70
N THR A 75 -11.96 18.27 -12.20
CA THR A 75 -11.84 19.54 -12.92
C THR A 75 -12.37 20.63 -12.01
N PHE A 76 -11.62 21.73 -11.89
CA PHE A 76 -11.97 22.89 -11.09
C PHE A 76 -12.70 23.94 -11.96
N GLU A 77 -13.37 24.90 -11.33
CA GLU A 77 -14.17 25.92 -12.04
C GLU A 77 -13.33 26.81 -12.96
N ASN A 78 -12.06 27.03 -12.61
CA ASN A 78 -11.09 27.78 -13.41
C ASN A 78 -10.54 26.99 -14.63
N GLY A 79 -11.02 25.77 -14.86
CA GLY A 79 -10.55 24.89 -15.94
C GLY A 79 -9.26 24.13 -15.64
N GLU A 80 -8.61 24.38 -14.50
CA GLU A 80 -7.54 23.50 -14.00
C GLU A 80 -8.11 22.10 -13.74
N TRP A 81 -7.23 21.12 -13.78
CA TRP A 81 -7.62 19.75 -13.49
C TRP A 81 -6.51 19.01 -12.77
N VAL A 82 -6.90 17.98 -12.05
CA VAL A 82 -6.00 17.00 -11.46
C VAL A 82 -6.60 15.62 -11.65
N PHE A 83 -5.77 14.64 -11.98
CA PHE A 83 -6.17 13.26 -11.95
C PHE A 83 -5.14 12.43 -11.19
N GLY A 84 -5.59 11.32 -10.62
CA GLY A 84 -4.69 10.46 -9.87
C GLY A 84 -5.20 9.04 -9.70
N ILE A 85 -4.28 8.18 -9.29
CA ILE A 85 -4.55 6.81 -8.90
C ILE A 85 -3.94 6.56 -7.52
N CYS A 86 -4.60 5.72 -6.71
CA CYS A 86 -4.07 5.27 -5.45
C CYS A 86 -4.13 3.75 -5.32
N LYS A 87 -3.23 3.18 -4.52
CA LYS A 87 -3.32 1.78 -4.07
C LYS A 87 -3.68 1.77 -2.60
N ASP A 88 -4.75 1.05 -2.25
CA ASP A 88 -5.20 0.87 -0.88
C ASP A 88 -4.14 0.17 -0.01
N SER A 89 -3.93 0.68 1.20
CA SER A 89 -2.99 0.16 2.19
C SER A 89 -3.47 -1.12 2.88
N HIS A 90 -4.79 -1.37 2.93
CA HIS A 90 -5.34 -2.54 3.62
C HIS A 90 -5.33 -3.82 2.77
N SER A 91 -5.38 -3.69 1.45
CA SER A 91 -5.40 -4.83 0.52
C SER A 91 -4.02 -5.34 0.11
N SER A 92 -2.93 -4.65 0.49
CA SER A 92 -1.58 -5.05 0.08
C SER A 92 -0.50 -4.39 0.93
N MET A 93 0.56 -5.15 1.28
CA MET A 93 1.80 -4.61 1.87
C MET A 93 2.53 -3.59 0.98
N PHE A 94 2.17 -3.53 -0.31
CA PHE A 94 2.67 -2.55 -1.28
C PHE A 94 1.64 -1.45 -1.58
N GLY A 95 0.57 -1.38 -0.79
CA GLY A 95 -0.44 -0.31 -0.80
C GLY A 95 0.13 1.02 -0.35
N GLY A 96 -0.69 2.06 -0.24
CA GLY A 96 -0.25 3.37 0.26
C GLY A 96 0.45 4.26 -0.77
N THR A 97 0.39 3.89 -2.06
CA THR A 97 0.96 4.71 -3.15
C THR A 97 -0.11 5.59 -3.76
N VAL A 98 0.16 6.88 -3.88
CA VAL A 98 -0.69 7.85 -4.61
C VAL A 98 0.16 8.50 -5.70
N VAL A 99 -0.36 8.58 -6.92
CA VAL A 99 0.27 9.35 -8.00
C VAL A 99 -0.77 10.27 -8.59
N VAL A 100 -0.42 11.55 -8.72
CA VAL A 100 -1.28 12.59 -9.28
C VAL A 100 -0.57 13.31 -10.41
N LYS A 101 -1.34 13.71 -11.42
CA LYS A 101 -0.94 14.66 -12.46
C LYS A 101 -1.91 15.82 -12.51
N ASP A 102 -1.39 17.02 -12.65
CA ASP A 102 -2.19 18.23 -12.77
C ASP A 102 -2.11 18.87 -14.17
N SER A 103 -2.99 19.86 -14.40
CA SER A 103 -3.04 20.65 -15.64
C SER A 103 -1.80 21.51 -15.88
N ARG A 104 -0.96 21.71 -14.88
CA ARG A 104 0.32 22.44 -14.98
C ARG A 104 1.43 21.52 -15.50
N GLY A 105 1.12 20.25 -15.80
CA GLY A 105 2.05 19.25 -16.32
C GLY A 105 2.86 18.55 -15.23
N THR A 106 2.59 18.84 -13.96
CA THR A 106 3.35 18.29 -12.85
C THR A 106 2.84 16.89 -12.52
N VAL A 107 3.75 15.92 -12.41
CA VAL A 107 3.46 14.56 -11.97
C VAL A 107 4.19 14.30 -10.65
N ARG A 108 3.44 14.00 -9.59
CA ARG A 108 4.00 13.73 -8.25
C ARG A 108 3.50 12.40 -7.73
N ALA A 109 4.40 11.70 -7.04
CA ALA A 109 4.09 10.48 -6.31
C ALA A 109 4.23 10.72 -4.82
N PHE A 110 3.40 10.04 -4.04
CA PHE A 110 3.39 10.13 -2.59
C PHE A 110 3.21 8.74 -1.97
N PHE A 111 3.78 8.59 -0.78
CA PHE A 111 3.61 7.42 0.08
C PHE A 111 2.95 7.82 1.39
N GLY A 112 1.96 7.04 1.81
CA GLY A 112 1.21 7.30 3.03
C GLY A 112 0.07 6.31 3.18
N HIS A 113 -0.72 6.49 4.24
CA HIS A 113 -1.81 5.57 4.52
C HIS A 113 -3.03 5.88 3.63
N VAL A 114 -3.36 4.95 2.72
CA VAL A 114 -4.54 5.04 1.85
C VAL A 114 -5.62 4.12 2.42
N CYS A 115 -6.63 4.69 3.08
CA CYS A 115 -7.73 3.94 3.67
C CYS A 115 -8.80 3.61 2.60
N GLY A 116 -8.58 2.56 1.82
CA GLY A 116 -9.53 2.06 0.82
C GLY A 116 -9.39 2.69 -0.58
N GLY A 117 -9.92 1.99 -1.58
CA GLY A 117 -9.80 2.36 -3.00
C GLY A 117 -10.46 3.70 -3.40
N ASN A 118 -11.40 4.19 -2.59
CA ASN A 118 -12.09 5.47 -2.82
C ASN A 118 -11.44 6.66 -2.10
N PHE A 119 -10.35 6.45 -1.35
CA PHE A 119 -9.71 7.48 -0.53
C PHE A 119 -9.36 8.73 -1.35
N LEU A 120 -8.71 8.55 -2.51
CA LEU A 120 -8.30 9.68 -3.35
C LEU A 120 -9.50 10.52 -3.82
N ARG A 121 -10.64 9.88 -4.11
CA ARG A 121 -11.87 10.58 -4.49
C ARG A 121 -12.49 11.32 -3.31
N GLY A 122 -12.69 10.64 -2.18
CA GLY A 122 -13.50 11.17 -1.07
C GLY A 122 -12.75 11.99 -0.03
N ALA A 123 -11.46 11.72 0.18
CA ALA A 123 -10.67 12.35 1.24
C ALA A 123 -9.75 13.46 0.73
N ILE A 124 -9.37 13.39 -0.55
CA ILE A 124 -8.46 14.34 -1.19
C ILE A 124 -9.22 15.18 -2.22
N LEU A 125 -9.62 14.61 -3.36
CA LEU A 125 -10.07 15.44 -4.48
C LEU A 125 -11.44 16.09 -4.26
N SER A 126 -12.42 15.43 -3.65
CA SER A 126 -13.78 16.00 -3.51
C SER A 126 -13.85 17.30 -2.71
N ARG A 127 -12.90 17.56 -1.80
CA ARG A 127 -12.97 18.63 -0.80
C ARG A 127 -12.30 19.94 -1.21
N GLU A 128 -11.41 19.89 -2.20
CA GLU A 128 -10.50 21.00 -2.48
C GLU A 128 -10.92 21.81 -3.72
N ASN A 129 -10.68 23.12 -3.75
CA ASN A 129 -11.20 23.98 -4.82
C ASN A 129 -10.17 24.35 -5.90
N ASN A 130 -8.89 24.02 -5.68
CA ASN A 130 -7.80 24.26 -6.62
C ASN A 130 -6.68 23.22 -6.42
N ILE A 131 -5.68 23.24 -7.31
CA ILE A 131 -4.54 22.30 -7.29
C ILE A 131 -3.70 22.43 -6.01
N ASP A 132 -3.48 23.65 -5.53
CA ASP A 132 -2.59 23.90 -4.38
C ASP A 132 -3.20 23.34 -3.09
N ASP A 133 -4.52 23.43 -2.95
CA ASP A 133 -5.29 22.84 -1.87
C ASP A 133 -5.21 21.30 -1.88
N VAL A 134 -5.23 20.67 -3.08
CA VAL A 134 -5.03 19.21 -3.21
C VAL A 134 -3.68 18.78 -2.65
N TYR A 135 -2.61 19.50 -2.97
CA TYR A 135 -1.28 19.18 -2.44
C TYR A 135 -1.17 19.48 -0.94
N ARG A 136 -1.78 20.56 -0.46
CA ARG A 136 -1.86 20.86 0.98
C ARG A 136 -2.58 19.75 1.73
N ARG A 137 -3.66 19.22 1.17
CA ARG A 137 -4.44 18.12 1.74
C ARG A 137 -3.66 16.81 1.80
N LEU A 138 -2.92 16.47 0.74
CA LEU A 138 -2.03 15.30 0.74
C LEU A 138 -1.00 15.41 1.89
N ASN A 139 -0.36 16.57 2.03
CA ASN A 139 0.58 16.82 3.12
C ASN A 139 -0.10 16.73 4.51
N ALA A 140 -1.30 17.29 4.66
CA ALA A 140 -2.09 17.22 5.90
C ALA A 140 -2.50 15.79 6.28
N CYS A 141 -2.63 14.90 5.29
CA CYS A 141 -2.83 13.46 5.49
C CYS A 141 -1.50 12.69 5.68
N HIS A 142 -0.40 13.38 5.98
CA HIS A 142 0.93 12.80 6.20
C HIS A 142 1.48 11.99 5.01
N PHE A 143 1.04 12.29 3.78
CA PHE A 143 1.66 11.73 2.60
C PHE A 143 3.03 12.36 2.38
N GLN A 144 4.06 11.52 2.25
CA GLN A 144 5.42 11.94 1.95
C GLN A 144 5.65 11.88 0.44
N GLU A 145 6.12 12.97 -0.14
CA GLU A 145 6.45 13.00 -1.57
C GLU A 145 7.61 12.05 -1.87
N TYR A 146 7.40 11.15 -2.81
CA TYR A 146 8.44 10.29 -3.34
C TYR A 146 9.20 11.01 -4.45
N LYS A 147 10.41 11.46 -4.12
CA LYS A 147 11.35 12.04 -5.08
C LYS A 147 12.16 10.92 -5.71
N THR A 148 12.09 10.78 -7.03
CA THR A 148 13.04 9.95 -7.77
C THR A 148 14.39 10.67 -7.75
N SER A 149 15.36 10.15 -7.01
CA SER A 149 16.76 10.53 -7.18
C SER A 149 17.15 10.25 -8.64
N HIS A 150 17.52 11.31 -9.35
CA HIS A 150 18.02 11.26 -10.73
C HIS A 150 19.30 10.42 -10.82
#